data_AF-A0A1N6RFN1-F1
#
_entry.id   AF-A0A1N6RFN1-F1
#
_cell.length_a   1.000
_cell.length_b   1.000
_cell.length_c   1.000
_cell.angle_alpha   90.00
_cell.angle_beta   90.00
_cell.angle_gamma   90.00
#
_symmetry.space_group_name_H-M   'P 1'
#
loop_
_entity.id
_entity.type
_entity.pdbx_description
1 polymer ?
#
loop_
_entity_poly.entity_id
_entity_poly.type
_entity_poly.pdbx_seq_one_letter_code
_entity_poly.pdbx_strand_id
1 'polypeptide(L)' 'MLEQKLYKTMTMKELIRTMEKLRTQVIDGRRILFPVTKRQREIYQAFGVSPPV' A
#
# COMPACT_ATOMS: atom_id res chain seq x y z
N MET A 1 -7.88 -9.10 -4.54
CA MET A 1 -8.32 -8.44 -5.81
C MET A 1 -9.81 -8.58 -6.09
N LEU A 2 -10.38 -9.80 -6.07
CA LEU A 2 -11.78 -10.04 -6.47
C LEU A 2 -12.81 -9.55 -5.44
N GLU A 3 -12.59 -9.84 -4.15
CA GLU A 3 -13.54 -9.54 -3.06
C GLU A 3 -13.82 -8.05 -2.87
N GLN A 4 -12.81 -7.20 -3.07
CA GLN A 4 -12.94 -5.73 -2.97
C GLN A 4 -13.09 -5.04 -4.33
N LYS A 5 -13.34 -5.81 -5.40
CA LYS A 5 -13.52 -5.29 -6.77
C LYS A 5 -12.36 -4.41 -7.29
N LEU A 6 -11.15 -4.56 -6.73
CA LEU A 6 -9.98 -3.75 -7.13
C LEU A 6 -9.63 -3.91 -8.60
N TYR A 7 -9.89 -5.07 -9.21
CA TYR A 7 -9.71 -5.30 -10.65
C TYR A 7 -10.57 -4.39 -11.53
N LYS A 8 -11.68 -3.85 -11.00
CA LYS A 8 -12.55 -2.90 -11.72
C LYS A 8 -12.04 -1.47 -11.63
N THR A 9 -11.19 -1.17 -10.66
CA THR A 9 -10.79 0.20 -10.30
C THR A 9 -9.29 0.47 -10.46
N MET A 10 -8.47 -0.57 -10.59
CA MET A 10 -7.04 -0.43 -10.87
C MET A 10 -6.46 -1.64 -11.61
N THR A 11 -5.47 -1.35 -12.44
CA THR A 11 -4.60 -2.35 -13.07
C THR A 11 -3.50 -2.81 -12.12
N MET A 12 -2.88 -3.96 -12.41
CA MET A 12 -1.71 -4.45 -11.66
C MET A 12 -0.54 -3.45 -11.66
N LYS A 13 -0.35 -2.72 -12.76
CA LYS A 13 0.70 -1.69 -12.88
C LYS A 13 0.44 -0.52 -11.93
N GLU A 14 -0.80 -0.06 -11.83
CA GLU A 14 -1.18 1.02 -10.91
C GLU A 14 -1.11 0.59 -9.45
N LEU A 15 -1.46 -0.67 -9.15
CA LEU A 15 -1.30 -1.26 -7.83
C LEU A 15 0.17 -1.23 -7.40
N ILE A 16 1.09 -1.75 -8.24
CA ILE A 16 2.52 -1.77 -7.94
C ILE A 16 3.05 -0.35 -7.71
N ARG A 17 2.73 0.60 -8.61
CA ARG A 17 3.12 2.01 -8.43
C ARG A 17 2.56 2.64 -7.15
N THR A 18 1.35 2.25 -6.74
CA THR A 18 0.73 2.77 -5.51
C THR A 18 1.45 2.24 -4.27
N MET A 19 1.87 0.98 -4.29
CA MET A 19 2.60 0.35 -3.19
C MET A 19 4.07 0.77 -3.13
N GLU A 20 4.72 1.01 -4.27
CA GLU A 20 6.11 1.52 -4.35
C GLU A 20 6.33 2.85 -3.64
N LYS A 21 5.27 3.67 -3.51
CA LYS A 21 5.30 4.93 -2.77
C LYS A 21 5.38 4.73 -1.26
N LEU A 22 5.00 3.56 -0.76
CA LEU A 22 5.14 3.19 0.64
C LEU A 22 6.60 2.79 0.89
N ARG A 23 7.48 3.79 0.98
CA ARG A 23 8.90 3.57 1.27
C ARG A 23 9.16 3.75 2.75
N THR A 24 9.94 2.83 3.31
CA THR A 24 10.66 3.10 4.54
C THR A 24 11.80 4.07 4.19
N GLN A 25 11.88 5.20 4.87
CA GLN A 25 13.08 6.05 4.83
C GLN A 25 13.84 5.89 6.14
N VAL A 26 15.16 5.78 6.06
CA VAL A 26 16.02 5.79 7.24
C VAL A 26 16.75 7.12 7.26
N ILE A 27 16.44 7.96 8.25
CA ILE A 27 17.08 9.26 8.45
C ILE A 27 17.72 9.21 9.84
N ASP A 28 19.04 9.43 9.91
CA ASP A 28 19.79 9.50 11.17
C ASP A 28 19.57 8.27 12.09
N GLY A 29 19.63 7.07 11.50
CA GLY A 29 19.39 5.80 12.21
C GLY A 29 17.93 5.54 12.61
N ARG A 30 17.02 6.50 12.39
CA ARG A 30 15.57 6.34 12.66
C ARG A 30 14.85 5.89 11.41
N ARG A 31 14.11 4.78 11.55
CA ARG A 31 13.25 4.23 10.50
C ARG A 31 11.93 4.99 10.49
N ILE A 32 11.77 5.90 9.53
CA ILE A 32 10.52 6.63 9.30
C ILE A 32 9.70 5.85 8.28
N LEU A 33 8.63 5.22 8.76
CA LEU A 33 7.61 4.67 7.89
C LEU A 33 6.66 5.79 7.47
N PHE A 34 6.52 6.00 6.16
CA PHE A 34 5.50 6.94 5.68
C PHE A 34 4.11 6.42 6.03
N PRO A 35 3.20 7.30 6.50
CA PRO A 35 1.86 6.89 6.85
C PRO A 35 1.15 6.28 5.63
N VAL A 36 0.48 5.16 5.86
CA VAL A 36 -0.26 4.45 4.82
C VAL A 36 -1.44 5.31 4.35
N THR A 37 -1.47 5.63 3.06
CA THR A 37 -2.58 6.38 2.44
C THR A 37 -3.86 5.54 2.44
N LYS A 38 -5.03 6.21 2.32
CA LYS A 38 -6.34 5.52 2.23
C LYS A 38 -6.36 4.45 1.15
N ARG A 39 -5.83 4.75 -0.03
CA ARG A 39 -5.79 3.81 -1.17
C ARG A 39 -4.90 2.61 -0.90
N GLN A 40 -3.77 2.80 -0.22
CA GLN A 40 -2.91 1.68 0.21
C GLN A 40 -3.60 0.85 1.30
N ARG A 41 -4.36 1.45 2.23
CA ARG A 41 -5.15 0.71 3.22
C ARG A 41 -6.21 -0.16 2.57
N GLU A 42 -6.93 0.35 1.57
CA GLU A 42 -7.91 -0.41 0.79
C GLU A 42 -7.25 -1.61 0.09
N ILE A 43 -6.05 -1.42 -0.48
CA ILE A 43 -5.25 -2.50 -1.03
C ILE A 43 -4.90 -3.52 0.07
N TYR A 44 -4.30 -3.10 1.19
CA TYR A 44 -3.96 -4.01 2.30
C TYR A 44 -5.15 -4.84 2.78
N GLN A 45 -6.31 -4.21 3.01
CA GLN A 45 -7.54 -4.91 3.38
C GLN A 45 -7.99 -5.93 2.34
N ALA A 46 -7.88 -5.60 1.05
CA ALA A 46 -8.28 -6.48 -0.03
C ALA A 46 -7.34 -7.65 -0.32
N PHE A 47 -6.14 -7.62 0.25
CA PHE A 47 -5.21 -8.74 0.27
C PHE A 47 -5.21 -9.45 1.64
N GLY A 48 -6.00 -8.98 2.62
CA GLY A 48 -6.04 -9.56 3.97
C GLY A 48 -4.73 -9.37 4.75
N VAL A 49 -3.91 -8.40 4.39
CA VAL A 49 -2.60 -8.14 4.99
C VAL A 49 -2.67 -6.91 5.88
N SER A 50 -2.10 -6.98 7.09
CA SER A 50 -2.01 -5.82 7.97
C SER A 50 -1.07 -4.75 7.39
N PRO A 51 -1.48 -3.48 7.34
CA PRO A 51 -0.60 -2.40 6.92
C PRO A 51 0.61 -2.29 7.88
N PRO A 52 1.80 -1.92 7.37
CA PRO A 52 2.95 -1.69 8.23
C PRO A 52 2.67 -0.50 9.16
N VAL A 53 3.04 -0.67 10.43
CA VAL A 53 2.98 0.32 11.52
C VAL A 53 4.32 1.01 11.70
#